data_AF-Q53A06-F1
#
_entry.id   AF-Q53A06-F1
#
_cell.length_a   1.000
_cell.length_b   1.000
_cell.length_c   1.000
_cell.angle_alpha   90.00
_cell.angle_beta   90.00
_cell.angle_gamma   90.00
#
_symmetry.space_group_name_H-M   'P 1'
#
loop_
_entity.id
_entity.type
_entity.pdbx_description
1 polymer ?
#
loop_
_entity_poly.entity_id
_entity_poly.type
_entity_poly.pdbx_seq_one_letter_code
_entity_poly.pdbx_strand_id
1 'polypeptide(L)' 'MTNIRKTHPLMKIMNSSFIDLPAPSNISSWWNFGSLLGACLAIQIITGLFLAMHYTADTTTAFSSVTHI' A
#
# COMPACT_ATOMS: atom_id res chain seq x y z
N MET A 1 18.34 1.14 29.16
CA MET A 1 17.28 0.22 28.67
C MET A 1 17.12 0.40 27.17
N THR A 2 17.35 -0.65 26.38
CA THR A 2 17.12 -0.63 24.93
C THR A 2 15.62 -0.70 24.64
N ASN A 3 15.10 0.26 23.87
CA ASN A 3 13.67 0.31 23.51
C ASN A 3 13.28 -0.94 22.70
N ILE A 4 12.10 -1.52 22.98
CA ILE A 4 11.56 -2.70 22.29
C ILE A 4 11.51 -2.49 20.77
N ARG A 5 11.32 -1.24 20.31
CA ARG A 5 11.38 -0.87 18.87
C ARG A 5 12.70 -1.22 18.21
N LYS A 6 13.81 -1.21 18.94
CA LYS A 6 15.16 -1.48 18.41
C LYS A 6 15.63 -2.91 18.65
N THR A 7 15.01 -3.64 19.58
CA THR A 7 15.41 -4.99 19.97
C THR A 7 14.55 -6.08 19.34
N HIS A 8 13.24 -5.88 19.24
CA HIS A 8 12.34 -6.87 18.67
C HIS A 8 12.61 -7.03 17.16
N PRO A 9 12.92 -8.22 16.64
CA PRO A 9 13.39 -8.41 15.26
C PRO A 9 12.49 -7.78 14.19
N LEU A 10 11.16 -7.96 14.29
CA LEU A 10 10.20 -7.34 13.36
C LEU A 10 10.14 -5.82 13.51
N MET A 11 10.14 -5.33 14.75
CA MET A 11 10.03 -3.89 15.01
C MET A 11 11.32 -3.17 14.63
N LYS A 12 12.47 -3.84 14.70
CA LYS A 12 13.76 -3.30 14.29
C LYS A 12 13.75 -2.97 12.80
N ILE A 13 13.20 -3.85 11.95
CA ILE A 13 13.08 -3.64 10.50
C ILE A 13 12.16 -2.44 10.20
N MET A 14 11.00 -2.39 10.86
CA MET A 14 10.10 -1.23 10.74
C MET A 14 10.75 0.06 11.23
N ASN A 15 11.47 0.01 12.34
CA ASN A 15 12.11 1.18 12.93
C ASN A 15 13.20 1.73 12.02
N SER A 16 14.08 0.90 11.46
CA SER A 16 15.16 1.38 10.58
C SER A 16 14.67 1.89 9.22
N SER A 17 13.52 1.41 8.76
CA SER A 17 13.02 1.71 7.41
C SER A 17 11.96 2.80 7.38
N PHE A 18 11.26 3.03 8.49
CA PHE A 18 10.08 3.91 8.53
C PHE A 18 10.12 4.98 9.63
N ILE A 19 10.76 4.71 10.77
CA ILE A 19 10.73 5.62 11.93
C ILE A 19 12.05 6.38 12.07
N ASP A 20 13.13 5.65 12.35
CA ASP A 20 14.48 6.17 12.52
C ASP A 20 15.26 6.06 11.19
N LEU A 21 14.66 6.51 10.09
CA LEU A 21 15.32 6.57 8.77
C LEU A 21 16.04 7.93 8.63
N PRO A 22 17.35 7.98 8.39
CA PRO A 22 18.04 9.23 8.11
C PRO A 22 17.69 9.74 6.71
N ALA A 23 16.78 10.71 6.62
CA ALA A 23 16.42 11.39 5.38
C ALA A 23 17.11 12.78 5.28
N PRO A 24 17.53 13.22 4.08
CA PRO A 24 18.09 14.55 3.90
C PRO A 24 17.03 15.63 4.21
N SER A 25 17.44 16.75 4.81
CA SER A 25 16.51 17.82 5.20
C SER A 25 15.93 18.60 4.01
N ASN A 26 16.58 18.58 2.85
CA ASN A 26 16.17 19.31 1.64
C ASN A 26 15.51 18.39 0.59
N ILE A 27 14.60 17.50 1.02
CA ILE A 27 13.82 16.69 0.09
C ILE A 27 12.79 17.53 -0.67
N SER A 28 12.76 17.38 -1.99
CA SER A 28 11.77 18.05 -2.84
C SER A 28 10.43 17.31 -2.84
N SER A 29 9.39 17.94 -3.39
CA SER A 29 8.06 17.34 -3.53
C SER A 29 8.08 16.02 -4.33
N TRP A 30 9.05 15.82 -5.21
CA TRP A 30 9.22 14.60 -6.01
C TRP A 30 9.42 13.34 -5.18
N TRP A 31 9.97 13.45 -3.96
CA TRP A 31 10.10 12.28 -3.09
C TRP A 31 8.73 11.71 -2.69
N ASN A 32 7.67 12.54 -2.60
CA ASN A 32 6.35 12.05 -2.20
C ASN A 32 5.75 11.01 -3.16
N PHE A 33 6.22 10.92 -4.41
CA PHE A 33 5.69 9.92 -5.35
C PHE A 33 5.93 8.48 -4.90
N GLY A 34 7.00 8.21 -4.14
CA GLY A 34 7.24 6.86 -3.60
C GLY A 34 6.12 6.39 -2.66
N SER A 35 5.77 7.21 -1.67
CA SER A 35 4.69 6.90 -0.74
C SER A 35 3.32 6.94 -1.42
N LEU A 36 3.12 7.84 -2.38
CA LEU A 36 1.88 7.93 -3.15
C LEU A 36 1.63 6.67 -3.98
N LEU A 37 2.67 6.09 -4.60
CA LEU A 37 2.57 4.83 -5.34
C LEU A 37 2.26 3.65 -4.40
N GLY A 38 2.87 3.61 -3.21
CA GLY A 38 2.55 2.61 -2.20
C GLY A 38 1.09 2.69 -1.74
N ALA A 39 0.59 3.90 -1.48
CA ALA A 39 -0.81 4.13 -1.13
C ALA A 39 -1.75 3.76 -2.30
N CYS A 40 -1.40 4.14 -3.53
CA CYS A 40 -2.16 3.79 -4.73
C CYS A 40 -2.28 2.26 -4.89
N LEU A 41 -1.19 1.53 -4.73
CA LEU A 41 -1.20 0.06 -4.80
C LEU A 41 -2.13 -0.54 -3.73
N ALA A 42 -2.05 -0.06 -2.49
CA ALA A 42 -2.90 -0.54 -1.42
C ALA A 42 -4.39 -0.29 -1.72
N ILE A 43 -4.74 0.91 -2.20
CA ILE A 43 -6.11 1.26 -2.60
C ILE A 43 -6.57 0.32 -3.72
N GLN A 44 -5.78 0.15 -4.78
CA GLN A 44 -6.14 -0.68 -5.94
C GLN A 44 -6.34 -2.16 -5.57
N ILE A 45 -5.53 -2.71 -4.66
CA ILE A 45 -5.69 -4.09 -4.18
C ILE A 45 -7.00 -4.23 -3.40
N ILE A 46 -7.27 -3.28 -2.49
CA ILE A 46 -8.49 -3.31 -1.66
C ILE A 46 -9.72 -3.16 -2.56
N THR A 47 -9.80 -2.10 -3.37
CA THR A 47 -10.96 -1.85 -4.24
C THR A 47 -11.13 -2.96 -5.29
N GLY A 48 -10.03 -3.48 -5.84
CA GLY A 48 -10.04 -4.60 -6.77
C GLY A 48 -10.59 -5.89 -6.15
N LEU A 49 -10.25 -6.17 -4.89
CA LEU A 49 -10.80 -7.30 -4.14
C LEU A 49 -12.32 -7.16 -3.94
N PHE A 50 -12.80 -5.96 -3.62
CA PHE A 50 -14.24 -5.70 -3.52
C PHE A 50 -14.96 -5.85 -4.86
N LEU A 51 -14.38 -5.33 -5.95
CA LEU A 51 -14.93 -5.53 -7.30
C LEU A 51 -14.99 -7.01 -7.69
N ALA A 52 -13.94 -7.77 -7.38
CA ALA A 52 -13.86 -9.19 -7.70
C ALA A 52 -14.95 -10.05 -7.03
N MET A 53 -15.51 -9.60 -5.89
CA MET A 53 -16.63 -10.29 -5.24
C MET A 53 -17.94 -10.19 -6.04
N HIS A 54 -18.09 -9.18 -6.90
CA HIS A 54 -19.30 -8.92 -7.67
C HIS A 54 -19.12 -9.12 -9.19
N TYR A 55 -17.88 -9.19 -9.65
CA TYR A 55 -17.55 -9.37 -11.07
C TYR A 55 -17.71 -10.84 -11.51
N THR A 56 -18.22 -11.05 -12.73
CA THR A 56 -18.26 -12.37 -13.38
C THR A 56 -17.31 -12.38 -14.58
N ALA A 57 -16.38 -13.34 -14.62
CA ALA A 57 -15.29 -13.38 -15.59
C ALA A 57 -15.65 -13.98 -16.97
N ASP A 58 -16.92 -14.30 -17.22
CA ASP A 58 -17.35 -14.85 -18.49
C ASP A 58 -17.59 -13.76 -19.54
N THR A 59 -17.17 -14.01 -20.78
CA THR A 59 -17.23 -13.01 -21.88
C THR A 59 -18.64 -12.50 -22.18
N THR A 60 -19.68 -13.30 -21.91
CA THR A 60 -21.07 -12.90 -22.17
C THR A 60 -21.66 -12.03 -21.05
N THR A 61 -21.13 -12.14 -19.83
CA THR A 61 -21.66 -11.48 -18.63
C THR A 61 -20.70 -10.48 -17.99
N ALA A 62 -19.46 -10.36 -18.48
CA ALA A 62 -18.44 -9.46 -17.96
C ALA A 62 -18.94 -8.01 -17.95
N PHE A 63 -19.45 -7.51 -19.07
CA PHE A 63 -19.97 -6.14 -19.15
C PHE A 63 -21.18 -5.92 -18.24
N SER A 64 -22.16 -6.84 -18.27
CA SER A 64 -23.35 -6.72 -17.42
C SER A 64 -23.04 -6.78 -15.93
N SER A 65 -22.03 -7.58 -15.54
CA SER A 65 -21.58 -7.64 -14.14
C SER A 65 -20.93 -6.33 -13.70
N VAL A 66 -20.16 -5.66 -14.56
CA VAL A 66 -19.59 -4.33 -14.26
C VAL A 66 -20.68 -3.27 -14.12
N THR A 67 -21.71 -3.29 -14.98
CA THR A 67 -22.84 -2.34 -14.86
C THR A 67 -23.74 -2.58 -13.66
N HIS A 68 -23.68 -3.79 -13.08
CA HIS A 68 -24.47 -4.16 -11.91
C HIS A 68 -23.78 -3.78 -10.59
N ILE A 69 -22.44 -3.62 -10.59
CA ILE A 69 -21.65 -3.15 -9.45
C ILE A 69 -21.94 -1.66 -9.20
#